data_AF-T0TTK5-F1
#
_entry.id   AF-T0TTK5-F1
#
_cell.length_a   1.000
_cell.length_b   1.000
_cell.length_c   1.000
_cell.angle_alpha   90.00
_cell.angle_beta   90.00
_cell.angle_gamma   90.00
#
_symmetry.space_group_name_H-M   'P 1'
#
loop_
_entity.id
_entity.type
_entity.pdbx_description
1 polymer ?
#
loop_
_entity_poly.entity_id
_entity_poly.type
_entity_poly.pdbx_seq_one_letter_code
_entity_poly.pdbx_strand_id
1 'polypeptide(L)'
;MTIDETYTAPFVLAKFKSPNPDAKTIIFYQHYDTVPADNDQPWTDEPFRLTVRKGYMYGRGVDDDKGHITARLTALRKYIREVGDLPVNITFMMEGAEESASTDLEKYLEKYRDDLLPADLLVWEQGNRNSKGQLEITGGNKGIITFDLSVESADVDIHSKFGAVIESASWYLLNAISSMRDDQGRILIDGIYDKVIQPNEREMDLIETYAIENADSLRKIYGLKLPILESDRRDFLKTYYFEPALSIEGISTGYQGQGVKTILPAQAKAKMEMRLVPGLTPEYVLERIKAHLKKKDSTVLR
;
A
#
# COMPACT_ATOMS: atom_id res chain seq x y z
N MET A 1 9.79 8.88 28.73
CA MET A 1 9.95 8.78 27.26
C MET A 1 11.15 7.90 27.00
N THR A 2 11.03 7.00 26.04
CA THR A 2 12.09 6.10 25.58
C THR A 2 12.36 6.44 24.13
N ILE A 3 13.63 6.62 23.78
CA ILE A 3 14.11 6.67 22.40
C ILE A 3 15.00 5.45 22.23
N ASP A 4 14.67 4.60 21.26
CA ASP A 4 15.45 3.42 20.92
C ASP A 4 16.14 3.65 19.57
N GLU A 5 17.46 3.77 19.59
CA GLU A 5 18.29 4.05 18.41
C GLU A 5 18.95 2.77 17.88
N THR A 6 18.39 1.59 18.17
CA THR A 6 18.96 0.29 17.77
C THR A 6 19.06 0.14 16.24
N TYR A 7 18.08 0.65 15.49
CA TYR A 7 18.05 0.61 14.02
C TYR A 7 18.14 2.02 13.40
N THR A 8 18.23 2.08 12.07
CA THR A 8 18.48 3.32 11.30
C THR A 8 17.55 4.46 11.67
N ALA A 9 16.25 4.20 11.76
CA ALA A 9 15.26 5.14 12.27
C ALA A 9 15.01 4.88 13.76
N PRO A 10 15.26 5.87 14.65
CA PRO A 10 14.92 5.73 16.05
C PRO A 10 13.42 5.49 16.29
N PHE A 11 13.11 4.60 17.23
CA PHE A 11 11.74 4.35 17.67
C PHE A 11 11.46 5.07 18.98
N VAL A 12 10.35 5.81 19.06
CA VAL A 12 10.03 6.67 20.20
C VAL A 12 8.76 6.22 20.89
N LEU A 13 8.85 5.95 22.19
CA LEU A 13 7.72 5.67 23.07
C LEU A 13 7.57 6.77 24.12
N ALA A 14 6.43 7.47 24.11
CA ALA A 14 6.07 8.44 25.15
C ALA A 14 4.80 7.99 25.89
N LYS A 15 4.97 7.57 27.14
CA LYS A 15 3.90 7.05 28.01
C LYS A 15 3.43 8.12 29.00
N PHE A 16 2.13 8.34 29.06
CA PHE A 16 1.44 9.20 30.02
C PHE A 16 0.48 8.33 30.83
N LYS A 17 0.66 8.30 32.16
CA LYS A 17 -0.07 7.38 33.02
C LYS A 17 -1.28 8.04 33.66
N SER A 18 -2.36 7.27 33.75
CA SER A 18 -3.46 7.58 34.67
C SER A 18 -3.02 7.27 36.11
N PRO A 19 -3.46 8.03 37.12
CA PRO A 19 -3.29 7.63 38.52
C PRO A 19 -4.20 6.46 38.91
N ASN A 20 -5.23 6.13 38.12
CA ASN A 20 -6.07 4.96 38.35
C ASN A 20 -5.32 3.67 37.96
N PRO A 21 -5.07 2.73 38.88
CA PRO A 21 -4.35 1.49 38.58
C PRO A 21 -5.10 0.57 37.59
N ASP A 22 -6.41 0.67 37.51
CA ASP A 22 -7.27 -0.13 36.61
C ASP A 22 -7.59 0.62 35.29
N ALA A 23 -6.85 1.69 35.01
CA ALA A 23 -7.06 2.49 33.81
C ALA A 23 -6.74 1.71 32.54
N LYS A 24 -7.67 1.81 31.58
CA LYS A 24 -7.45 1.36 30.20
C LYS A 24 -6.28 2.07 29.54
N THR A 25 -5.76 1.50 28.45
CA THR A 25 -4.61 2.03 27.72
C THR A 25 -4.95 2.28 26.25
N ILE A 26 -4.63 3.48 25.75
CA ILE A 26 -4.76 3.85 24.33
C ILE A 26 -3.35 4.07 23.76
N ILE A 27 -3.11 3.50 22.58
CA ILE A 27 -1.91 3.78 21.77
C ILE A 27 -2.30 4.70 20.61
N PHE A 28 -1.53 5.78 20.43
CA PHE A 28 -1.48 6.52 19.18
C PHE A 28 -0.22 6.07 18.43
N TYR A 29 -0.40 5.29 17.35
CA TYR A 29 0.66 5.03 16.38
C TYR A 29 0.80 6.24 15.47
N GLN A 30 2.03 6.67 15.18
CA GLN A 30 2.37 7.82 14.34
C GLN A 30 3.74 7.58 13.67
N HIS A 31 4.10 8.41 12.70
CA HIS A 31 5.48 8.48 12.20
C HIS A 31 5.96 9.91 12.01
N TYR A 32 7.28 10.13 12.09
CA TYR A 32 7.87 11.46 12.03
C TYR A 32 8.71 11.71 10.77
N ASP A 33 8.98 10.68 9.98
CA ASP A 33 9.50 10.82 8.63
C ASP A 33 8.41 11.30 7.66
N THR A 34 8.83 11.70 6.47
CA THR A 34 7.94 12.20 5.41
C THR A 34 8.59 11.90 4.06
N VAL A 35 7.80 11.68 3.01
CA VAL A 35 8.36 11.63 1.65
C VAL A 35 9.17 12.89 1.27
N PRO A 36 10.08 12.78 0.29
CA PRO A 36 10.76 13.94 -0.31
C PRO A 36 9.81 15.01 -0.87
N ALA A 37 10.33 16.21 -1.06
CA ALA A 37 9.71 17.25 -1.86
C ALA A 37 10.50 17.40 -3.17
N ASP A 38 10.14 16.59 -4.17
CA ASP A 38 10.89 16.50 -5.43
C ASP A 38 10.59 17.68 -6.37
N ASN A 39 11.53 17.94 -7.29
CA ASN A 39 11.51 19.11 -8.17
C ASN A 39 10.34 19.13 -9.18
N ASP A 40 9.74 17.99 -9.47
CA ASP A 40 8.59 17.84 -10.37
C ASP A 40 7.24 18.07 -9.66
N GLN A 41 7.25 18.25 -8.34
CA GLN A 41 6.06 18.54 -7.56
C GLN A 41 5.80 20.06 -7.50
N PRO A 42 4.64 20.55 -7.97
CA PRO A 42 4.37 21.98 -7.96
C PRO A 42 4.07 22.50 -6.55
N TRP A 43 5.01 23.25 -5.95
CA TRP A 43 4.87 23.93 -4.66
C TRP A 43 4.65 25.44 -4.83
N THR A 44 3.65 26.00 -4.13
CA THR A 44 3.41 27.46 -4.13
C THR A 44 4.42 28.22 -3.26
N ASP A 45 4.85 27.62 -2.15
CA ASP A 45 5.83 28.12 -1.19
C ASP A 45 6.78 26.98 -0.82
N GLU A 46 7.94 27.30 -0.24
CA GLU A 46 8.95 26.32 0.19
C GLU A 46 8.33 25.14 1.00
N PRO A 47 8.52 23.88 0.58
CA PRO A 47 7.81 22.73 1.15
C PRO A 47 8.08 22.52 2.65
N PHE A 48 9.29 22.81 3.12
CA PHE A 48 9.67 22.65 4.52
C PHE A 48 9.45 23.91 5.37
N ARG A 49 8.73 24.91 4.83
CA ARG A 49 8.28 26.09 5.56
C ARG A 49 6.76 26.06 5.71
N LEU A 50 6.29 25.87 6.94
CA LEU A 50 4.87 25.93 7.25
C LEU A 50 4.28 27.30 6.88
N THR A 51 3.24 27.30 6.07
CA THR A 51 2.50 28.49 5.63
C THR A 51 1.00 28.29 5.84
N VAL A 52 0.27 29.36 6.15
CA VAL A 52 -1.19 29.31 6.32
C VAL A 52 -1.84 30.23 5.29
N ARG A 53 -2.72 29.69 4.45
CA ARG A 53 -3.42 30.45 3.42
C ARG A 53 -4.88 30.04 3.36
N LYS A 54 -5.79 31.02 3.40
CA LYS A 54 -7.24 30.83 3.27
C LYS A 54 -7.81 29.74 4.21
N GLY A 55 -7.29 29.66 5.43
CA GLY A 55 -7.73 28.67 6.44
C GLY A 55 -7.11 27.28 6.32
N TYR A 56 -6.18 27.07 5.39
CA TYR A 56 -5.43 25.81 5.23
C TYR A 56 -3.96 26.00 5.61
N MET A 57 -3.37 24.96 6.19
CA MET A 57 -1.93 24.88 6.44
C MET A 57 -1.25 24.10 5.32
N TYR A 58 -0.08 24.56 4.90
CA TYR A 58 0.70 23.97 3.81
C TYR A 58 2.14 23.79 4.26
N GLY A 59 2.67 22.60 3.99
CA GLY A 59 4.05 22.20 4.24
C GLY A 59 4.16 20.68 4.19
N ARG A 60 5.33 20.15 3.83
CA ARG A 60 5.59 18.71 3.89
C ARG A 60 5.47 18.25 5.35
N GLY A 61 4.63 17.24 5.59
CA GLY A 61 4.39 16.71 6.93
C GLY A 61 3.15 17.24 7.65
N VAL A 62 2.44 18.25 7.11
CA VAL A 62 1.31 18.87 7.84
C VAL A 62 0.09 17.97 7.96
N ASP A 63 -0.07 17.03 7.03
CA ASP A 63 -1.13 16.03 7.06
C ASP A 63 -0.51 14.69 7.45
N ASP A 64 0.39 14.21 6.60
CA ASP A 64 1.12 12.95 6.73
C ASP A 64 2.57 13.18 7.24
N ASP A 65 2.89 13.00 8.53
CA ASP A 65 1.98 12.70 9.66
C ASP A 65 2.21 13.63 10.89
N LYS A 66 3.10 14.63 10.75
CA LYS A 66 3.52 15.52 11.86
C LYS A 66 2.36 16.37 12.39
N GLY A 67 1.40 16.72 11.53
CA GLY A 67 0.18 17.42 11.95
C GLY A 67 -0.61 16.61 12.97
N HIS A 68 -0.82 15.32 12.73
CA HIS A 68 -1.53 14.43 13.63
C HIS A 68 -0.80 14.23 14.95
N ILE A 69 0.53 14.11 14.96
CA ILE A 69 1.33 14.08 16.20
C ILE A 69 1.03 15.32 17.06
N THR A 70 1.15 16.51 16.46
CA THR A 70 0.97 17.77 17.20
C THR A 70 -0.47 17.99 17.62
N ALA A 71 -1.45 17.58 16.82
CA ALA A 71 -2.87 17.65 17.16
C ALA A 71 -3.22 16.75 18.35
N ARG A 72 -2.76 15.49 18.34
CA ARG A 72 -2.99 14.51 19.42
C ARG A 72 -2.32 14.94 20.73
N LEU A 73 -1.07 15.43 20.67
CA LEU A 73 -0.39 16.01 21.83
C LEU A 73 -1.10 17.26 22.35
N THR A 74 -1.64 18.11 21.47
CA THR A 74 -2.42 19.28 21.86
C THR A 74 -3.70 18.89 22.59
N ALA A 75 -4.41 17.85 22.12
CA ALA A 75 -5.60 17.32 22.77
C ALA A 75 -5.28 16.79 24.18
N LEU A 76 -4.23 15.98 24.32
CA LEU A 76 -3.73 15.50 25.62
C LEU A 76 -3.46 16.66 26.59
N ARG A 77 -2.67 17.65 26.16
CA ARG A 77 -2.31 18.81 27.00
C ARG A 77 -3.53 19.64 27.39
N LYS A 78 -4.47 19.85 26.45
CA LYS A 78 -5.71 20.58 26.70
C LYS A 78 -6.56 19.86 27.75
N TYR A 79 -6.70 18.53 27.64
CA TYR A 79 -7.42 17.73 28.63
C TYR A 79 -6.80 17.85 30.03
N ILE A 80 -5.48 17.65 30.14
CA ILE A 80 -4.78 17.73 31.43
C ILE A 80 -4.96 19.11 32.09
N ARG A 81 -4.88 20.18 31.29
CA ARG A 81 -5.06 21.55 31.80
C ARG A 81 -6.49 21.82 32.29
N GLU A 82 -7.49 21.28 31.62
CA GLU A 82 -8.91 21.61 31.86
C GLU A 82 -9.58 20.66 32.86
N VAL A 83 -9.14 19.40 32.91
CA VAL A 83 -9.76 18.32 33.70
C VAL A 83 -8.82 17.79 34.80
N GLY A 84 -7.50 17.85 34.58
CA GLY A 84 -6.50 17.32 35.51
C GLY A 84 -6.00 15.93 35.10
N ASP A 85 -6.20 14.95 35.97
CA ASP A 85 -5.64 13.62 35.78
C ASP A 85 -6.25 12.87 34.60
N LEU A 86 -5.43 12.09 33.89
CA LEU A 86 -5.90 11.28 32.76
C LEU A 86 -6.76 10.11 33.25
N PRO A 87 -7.92 9.84 32.63
CA PRO A 87 -8.77 8.70 32.97
C PRO A 87 -8.26 7.37 32.36
N VAL A 88 -7.31 7.45 31.43
CA VAL A 88 -6.70 6.32 30.70
C VAL A 88 -5.19 6.54 30.60
N ASN A 89 -4.43 5.46 30.47
CA ASN A 89 -3.05 5.53 30.04
C ASN A 89 -2.99 5.86 28.55
N ILE A 90 -2.05 6.70 28.14
CA ILE A 90 -1.84 7.08 26.74
C ILE A 90 -0.38 6.82 26.38
N THR A 91 -0.16 6.07 25.31
CA THR A 91 1.18 5.83 24.75
C THR A 91 1.22 6.37 23.33
N PHE A 92 2.14 7.29 23.06
CA PHE A 92 2.53 7.63 21.70
C PHE A 92 3.64 6.68 21.26
N MET A 93 3.39 5.98 20.15
CA MET A 93 4.30 5.05 19.49
C MET A 93 4.66 5.65 18.14
N MET A 94 5.88 6.17 18.02
CA MET A 94 6.33 6.93 16.86
C MET A 94 7.53 6.26 16.21
N GLU A 95 7.44 5.97 14.92
CA GLU A 95 8.57 5.50 14.11
C GLU A 95 9.05 6.56 13.11
N GLY A 96 10.12 6.27 12.38
CA GLY A 96 10.72 7.20 11.41
C GLY A 96 11.11 6.55 10.10
N ALA A 97 10.48 5.44 9.72
CA ALA A 97 10.72 4.75 8.46
C ALA A 97 9.42 4.29 7.79
N GLU A 98 8.26 4.86 8.13
CA GLU A 98 6.95 4.45 7.59
C GLU A 98 6.94 4.60 6.06
N GLU A 99 7.43 5.75 5.58
CA GLU A 99 7.52 6.11 4.16
C GLU A 99 8.59 5.27 3.42
N SER A 100 9.36 4.49 4.18
CA SER A 100 10.32 3.48 3.73
C SER A 100 9.87 2.07 4.13
N ALA A 101 8.57 1.82 4.03
CA ALA A 101 7.90 0.55 4.30
C ALA A 101 8.06 0.04 5.75
N SER A 102 8.10 0.96 6.71
CA SER A 102 8.27 0.67 8.15
C SER A 102 9.46 -0.27 8.42
N THR A 103 10.58 -0.03 7.73
CA THR A 103 11.78 -0.88 7.84
C THR A 103 12.20 -1.05 9.30
N ASP A 104 12.37 -2.31 9.73
CA ASP A 104 12.70 -2.74 11.10
C ASP A 104 11.62 -2.50 12.18
N LEU A 105 10.45 -1.93 11.86
CA LEU A 105 9.37 -1.72 12.84
C LEU A 105 8.96 -3.04 13.53
N GLU A 106 8.87 -4.14 12.77
CA GLU A 106 8.53 -5.46 13.31
C GLU A 106 9.45 -5.88 14.48
N LYS A 107 10.75 -5.52 14.39
CA LYS A 107 11.76 -5.85 15.40
C LYS A 107 11.60 -4.98 16.64
N TYR A 108 11.25 -3.70 16.47
CA TYR A 108 10.89 -2.84 17.58
C TYR A 108 9.61 -3.32 18.28
N LEU A 109 8.58 -3.68 17.51
CA LEU A 109 7.33 -4.20 18.06
C LEU A 109 7.52 -5.52 18.80
N GLU A 110 8.40 -6.40 18.32
CA GLU A 110 8.78 -7.63 19.04
C GLU A 110 9.47 -7.30 20.37
N LYS A 111 10.43 -6.37 20.36
CA LYS A 111 11.16 -5.92 21.57
C LYS A 111 10.25 -5.27 22.62
N TYR A 112 9.26 -4.48 22.19
CA TYR A 112 8.34 -3.75 23.06
C TYR A 112 6.96 -4.42 23.19
N ARG A 113 6.84 -5.68 22.76
CA ARG A 113 5.57 -6.41 22.69
C ARG A 113 4.82 -6.40 24.01
N ASP A 114 5.47 -6.79 25.09
CA ASP A 114 4.82 -6.92 26.40
C ASP A 114 4.41 -5.55 27.00
N ASP A 115 5.07 -4.48 26.56
CA ASP A 115 4.78 -3.10 26.95
C ASP A 115 3.57 -2.52 26.20
N LEU A 116 3.29 -3.01 24.99
CA LEU A 116 2.29 -2.46 24.07
C LEU A 116 1.01 -3.32 24.01
N LEU A 117 1.13 -4.64 24.14
CA LEU A 117 0.01 -5.58 24.07
C LEU A 117 -1.15 -5.31 25.04
N PRO A 118 -0.93 -4.79 26.26
CA PRO A 118 -2.03 -4.50 27.17
C PRO A 118 -2.95 -3.33 26.74
N ALA A 119 -2.71 -2.71 25.57
CA ALA A 119 -3.55 -1.63 25.07
C ALA A 119 -4.97 -2.10 24.69
N ASP A 120 -5.97 -1.30 25.07
CA ASP A 120 -7.38 -1.51 24.75
C ASP A 120 -7.75 -1.01 23.34
N LEU A 121 -7.02 -0.02 22.85
CA LEU A 121 -7.27 0.60 21.55
C LEU A 121 -5.96 1.13 20.97
N LEU A 122 -5.75 0.87 19.68
CA LEU A 122 -4.75 1.55 18.87
C LEU A 122 -5.45 2.44 17.86
N VAL A 123 -5.06 3.71 17.82
CA VAL A 123 -5.50 4.68 16.82
C VAL A 123 -4.35 4.86 15.83
N TRP A 124 -4.63 4.61 14.55
CA TRP A 124 -3.67 4.66 13.44
C TRP A 124 -3.13 6.09 13.20
N GLU A 125 -2.13 6.25 12.33
CA GLU A 125 -1.33 7.49 12.19
C GLU A 125 -2.15 8.70 11.69
N GLN A 126 -2.89 8.53 10.60
CA GLN A 126 -3.74 9.59 10.06
C GLN A 126 -5.18 9.14 9.78
N GLY A 127 -6.01 10.08 9.37
CA GLY A 127 -7.37 9.84 8.91
C GLY A 127 -7.92 11.04 8.16
N ASN A 128 -8.80 10.79 7.19
CA ASN A 128 -9.25 11.81 6.26
C ASN A 128 -10.75 12.10 6.35
N ARG A 129 -11.13 13.25 5.80
CA ARG A 129 -12.53 13.50 5.41
C ARG A 129 -12.70 13.20 3.94
N ASN A 130 -13.76 12.49 3.62
CA ASN A 130 -14.07 12.17 2.24
C ASN A 130 -14.55 13.41 1.46
N SER A 131 -14.76 13.25 0.15
CA SER A 131 -15.20 14.35 -0.73
C SER A 131 -16.56 14.96 -0.35
N LYS A 132 -17.36 14.32 0.51
CA LYS A 132 -18.62 14.83 1.06
C LYS A 132 -18.43 15.50 2.43
N GLY A 133 -17.21 15.63 2.92
CA GLY A 133 -16.87 16.20 4.22
C GLY A 133 -17.13 15.28 5.42
N GLN A 134 -17.43 13.98 5.17
CA GLN A 134 -17.67 13.00 6.24
C GLN A 134 -16.33 12.48 6.76
N LEU A 135 -16.20 12.33 8.09
CA LEU A 135 -15.00 11.72 8.69
C LEU A 135 -14.99 10.23 8.41
N GLU A 136 -13.90 9.72 7.84
CA GLU A 136 -13.71 8.30 7.61
C GLU A 136 -13.11 7.63 8.86
N ILE A 137 -13.66 6.48 9.21
CA ILE A 137 -13.13 5.62 10.27
C ILE A 137 -12.90 4.26 9.64
N THR A 138 -11.64 3.95 9.37
CA THR A 138 -11.21 2.70 8.74
C THR A 138 -10.65 1.74 9.78
N GLY A 139 -10.72 0.45 9.47
CA GLY A 139 -10.29 -0.64 10.37
C GLY A 139 -9.30 -1.61 9.73
N GLY A 140 -8.71 -1.26 8.59
CA GLY A 140 -7.77 -2.13 7.89
C GLY A 140 -7.16 -1.50 6.64
N ASN A 141 -6.06 -2.09 6.22
CA ASN A 141 -5.34 -1.77 4.99
C ASN A 141 -5.25 -3.02 4.12
N LYS A 142 -5.30 -2.84 2.79
CA LYS A 142 -4.87 -3.91 1.88
C LYS A 142 -3.35 -4.03 1.96
N GLY A 143 -2.84 -5.25 1.82
CA GLY A 143 -1.41 -5.48 1.69
C GLY A 143 -0.93 -5.30 0.26
N ILE A 144 0.36 -5.48 0.05
CA ILE A 144 1.00 -5.46 -1.27
C ILE A 144 2.20 -6.42 -1.28
N ILE A 145 2.42 -7.05 -2.42
CA ILE A 145 3.72 -7.60 -2.79
C ILE A 145 4.11 -7.05 -4.15
N THR A 146 5.34 -6.57 -4.28
CA THR A 146 5.93 -6.18 -5.57
C THR A 146 6.97 -7.23 -5.97
N PHE A 147 7.10 -7.49 -7.26
CA PHE A 147 8.07 -8.45 -7.80
C PHE A 147 8.44 -8.12 -9.24
N ASP A 148 9.66 -8.47 -9.61
CA ASP A 148 10.15 -8.35 -10.98
C ASP A 148 9.99 -9.69 -11.72
N LEU A 149 9.66 -9.60 -13.01
CA LEU A 149 9.74 -10.72 -13.95
C LEU A 149 10.80 -10.41 -15.00
N SER A 150 11.68 -11.37 -15.28
CA SER A 150 12.73 -11.22 -16.26
C SER A 150 12.83 -12.46 -17.16
N VAL A 151 12.98 -12.24 -18.46
CA VAL A 151 13.18 -13.29 -19.45
C VAL A 151 14.39 -12.94 -20.30
N GLU A 152 15.26 -13.92 -20.49
CA GLU A 152 16.38 -13.90 -21.43
C GLU A 152 16.26 -15.11 -22.35
N SER A 153 15.97 -14.86 -23.64
CA SER A 153 15.72 -15.92 -24.62
C SER A 153 16.94 -16.28 -25.47
N ALA A 154 17.94 -15.40 -25.54
CA ALA A 154 19.15 -15.57 -26.33
C ALA A 154 20.28 -14.64 -25.81
N ASP A 155 21.53 -14.90 -26.20
CA ASP A 155 22.66 -14.04 -25.83
C ASP A 155 22.62 -12.65 -26.52
N VAL A 156 21.92 -12.55 -27.65
CA VAL A 156 21.85 -11.33 -28.48
C VAL A 156 20.50 -11.21 -29.18
N ASP A 157 20.13 -9.98 -29.55
CA ASP A 157 18.98 -9.73 -30.42
C ASP A 157 19.16 -10.47 -31.76
N ILE A 158 18.11 -11.14 -32.21
CA ILE A 158 18.11 -11.94 -33.44
C ILE A 158 17.35 -11.20 -34.54
N HIS A 159 17.74 -11.35 -35.81
CA HIS A 159 16.97 -10.77 -36.91
C HIS A 159 15.54 -11.34 -36.97
N SER A 160 14.50 -10.49 -37.04
CA SER A 160 13.09 -10.92 -36.90
C SER A 160 12.59 -11.90 -37.96
N LYS A 161 13.31 -12.07 -39.08
CA LYS A 161 13.07 -13.14 -40.07
C LYS A 161 13.00 -14.55 -39.47
N PHE A 162 13.63 -14.76 -38.30
CA PHE A 162 13.60 -16.04 -37.59
C PHE A 162 12.41 -16.20 -36.64
N GLY A 163 11.52 -15.21 -36.51
CA GLY A 163 10.42 -15.22 -35.54
C GLY A 163 9.38 -16.32 -35.74
N ALA A 164 9.38 -17.00 -36.88
CA ALA A 164 8.54 -18.17 -37.11
C ALA A 164 9.10 -19.46 -36.45
N VAL A 165 10.37 -19.47 -36.05
CA VAL A 165 11.07 -20.67 -35.55
C VAL A 165 11.86 -20.44 -34.26
N ILE A 166 12.00 -19.18 -33.81
CA ILE A 166 12.67 -18.79 -32.57
C ILE A 166 11.69 -17.96 -31.75
N GLU A 167 11.41 -18.42 -30.53
CA GLU A 167 10.62 -17.68 -29.54
C GLU A 167 11.44 -16.49 -28.98
N SER A 168 10.79 -15.34 -28.82
CA SER A 168 11.45 -14.14 -28.28
C SER A 168 11.12 -13.91 -26.82
N ALA A 169 12.01 -13.23 -26.09
CA ALA A 169 11.74 -12.86 -24.70
C ALA A 169 10.45 -12.04 -24.55
N SER A 170 10.14 -11.20 -25.54
CA SER A 170 8.91 -10.39 -25.55
C SER A 170 7.63 -11.23 -25.57
N TRP A 171 7.51 -12.19 -26.49
CA TRP A 171 6.33 -13.05 -26.58
C TRP A 171 6.23 -13.97 -25.36
N TYR A 172 7.36 -14.52 -24.93
CA TYR A 172 7.41 -15.40 -23.78
C TYR A 172 6.97 -14.70 -22.48
N LEU A 173 7.46 -13.48 -22.23
CA LEU A 173 7.03 -12.69 -21.07
C LEU A 173 5.55 -12.30 -21.15
N LEU A 174 5.05 -11.89 -22.31
CA LEU A 174 3.64 -11.54 -22.51
C LEU A 174 2.72 -12.74 -22.24
N ASN A 175 3.11 -13.93 -22.70
CA ASN A 175 2.37 -15.17 -22.47
C ASN A 175 2.37 -15.54 -20.98
N ALA A 176 3.51 -15.39 -20.30
CA ALA A 176 3.62 -15.62 -18.87
C ALA A 176 2.70 -14.68 -18.07
N ILE A 177 2.74 -13.38 -18.33
CA ILE A 177 1.89 -12.38 -17.67
C ILE A 177 0.40 -12.64 -17.95
N SER A 178 0.04 -12.85 -19.21
CA SER A 178 -1.35 -13.10 -19.62
C SER A 178 -1.91 -14.41 -19.03
N SER A 179 -1.05 -15.34 -18.65
CA SER A 179 -1.50 -16.58 -18.00
C SER A 179 -1.95 -16.40 -16.55
N MET A 180 -1.63 -15.27 -15.91
CA MET A 180 -1.90 -15.02 -14.48
C MET A 180 -3.19 -14.24 -14.23
N ARG A 181 -3.84 -13.70 -15.27
CA ARG A 181 -5.02 -12.85 -15.15
C ARG A 181 -5.93 -12.98 -16.37
N ASP A 182 -7.25 -13.07 -16.16
CA ASP A 182 -8.23 -13.08 -17.26
C ASP A 182 -8.63 -11.66 -17.72
N ASP A 183 -9.54 -11.59 -18.69
CA ASP A 183 -10.03 -10.34 -19.28
C ASP A 183 -10.99 -9.55 -18.38
N GLN A 184 -11.54 -10.17 -17.34
CA GLN A 184 -12.32 -9.50 -16.27
C GLN A 184 -11.44 -9.08 -15.09
N GLY A 185 -10.17 -9.46 -15.12
CA GLY A 185 -9.18 -9.10 -14.15
C GLY A 185 -9.05 -10.04 -12.96
N ARG A 186 -9.72 -11.20 -13.00
CA ARG A 186 -9.56 -12.26 -12.01
C ARG A 186 -8.17 -12.87 -12.11
N ILE A 187 -7.58 -13.17 -10.96
CA ILE A 187 -6.27 -13.84 -10.88
C ILE A 187 -6.43 -15.33 -11.20
N LEU A 188 -5.61 -15.83 -12.13
CA LEU A 188 -5.63 -17.23 -12.60
C LEU A 188 -4.54 -18.11 -11.95
N ILE A 189 -3.90 -17.60 -10.90
CA ILE A 189 -2.89 -18.33 -10.13
C ILE A 189 -3.62 -19.26 -9.16
N ASP A 190 -3.46 -20.56 -9.36
CA ASP A 190 -4.04 -21.60 -8.50
C ASP A 190 -3.73 -21.31 -7.01
N GLY A 191 -4.71 -21.47 -6.12
CA GLY A 191 -4.51 -21.38 -4.66
C GLY A 191 -4.54 -19.97 -4.05
N ILE A 192 -4.66 -18.90 -4.84
CA ILE A 192 -4.81 -17.53 -4.32
C ILE A 192 -6.15 -17.37 -3.60
N TYR A 193 -7.27 -17.60 -4.29
CA TYR A 193 -8.60 -17.40 -3.73
C TYR A 193 -8.95 -18.36 -2.58
N ASP A 194 -8.28 -19.52 -2.48
CA ASP A 194 -8.46 -20.49 -1.39
C ASP A 194 -8.06 -19.93 -0.02
N LYS A 195 -7.20 -18.90 0.00
CA LYS A 195 -6.71 -18.24 1.21
C LYS A 195 -7.40 -16.91 1.48
N VAL A 196 -8.17 -16.37 0.54
CA VAL A 196 -8.88 -15.11 0.73
C VAL A 196 -9.99 -15.32 1.77
N ILE A 197 -9.90 -14.59 2.87
CA ILE A 197 -10.98 -14.53 3.86
C ILE A 197 -12.11 -13.69 3.28
N GLN A 198 -13.28 -14.31 3.09
CA GLN A 198 -14.45 -13.61 2.57
C GLN A 198 -15.01 -12.62 3.59
N PRO A 199 -15.49 -11.44 3.15
CA PRO A 199 -16.12 -10.49 4.05
C PRO A 199 -17.40 -11.11 4.64
N ASN A 200 -17.64 -10.83 5.93
CA ASN A 200 -18.89 -11.19 6.58
C ASN A 200 -20.01 -10.19 6.22
N GLU A 201 -21.24 -10.48 6.68
CA GLU A 201 -22.42 -9.65 6.40
C GLU A 201 -22.24 -8.20 6.88
N ARG A 202 -21.67 -8.00 8.07
CA ARG A 202 -21.44 -6.65 8.60
C ARG A 202 -20.44 -5.87 7.76
N GLU A 203 -19.36 -6.50 7.30
CA GLU A 203 -18.36 -5.85 6.44
C GLU A 203 -18.96 -5.43 5.10
N MET A 204 -19.81 -6.29 4.50
CA MET A 204 -20.57 -5.95 3.30
C MET A 204 -21.54 -4.79 3.54
N ASP A 205 -22.33 -4.83 4.63
CA ASP A 205 -23.27 -3.77 4.97
C ASP A 205 -22.58 -2.41 5.18
N LEU A 206 -21.38 -2.41 5.78
CA LEU A 206 -20.59 -1.21 6.01
C LEU A 206 -20.16 -0.56 4.68
N ILE A 207 -19.60 -1.32 3.75
CA ILE A 207 -19.19 -0.75 2.45
C ILE A 207 -20.41 -0.32 1.63
N GLU A 208 -21.51 -1.08 1.67
CA GLU A 208 -22.73 -0.72 0.94
C GLU A 208 -23.33 0.59 1.46
N THR A 209 -23.28 0.82 2.77
CA THR A 209 -23.84 2.01 3.44
C THR A 209 -22.94 3.23 3.32
N TYR A 210 -21.63 3.07 3.54
CA TYR A 210 -20.72 4.19 3.79
C TYR A 210 -19.73 4.47 2.66
N ALA A 211 -19.37 3.48 1.83
CA ALA A 211 -18.41 3.69 0.76
C ALA A 211 -18.96 4.66 -0.31
N ILE A 212 -18.11 5.61 -0.72
CA ILE A 212 -18.46 6.62 -1.72
C ILE A 212 -17.92 6.27 -3.11
N GLU A 213 -17.01 5.31 -3.18
CA GLU A 213 -16.40 4.81 -4.40
C GLU A 213 -17.49 4.19 -5.27
N ASN A 214 -17.45 4.53 -6.55
CA ASN A 214 -18.31 3.91 -7.55
C ASN A 214 -17.66 4.03 -8.93
N ALA A 215 -18.03 3.11 -9.82
CA ALA A 215 -17.51 3.02 -11.17
C ALA A 215 -17.54 4.35 -11.94
N ASP A 216 -18.68 5.05 -11.92
CA ASP A 216 -18.88 6.29 -12.67
C ASP A 216 -18.00 7.44 -12.16
N SER A 217 -17.83 7.54 -10.84
CA SER A 217 -16.95 8.53 -10.23
C SER A 217 -15.49 8.33 -10.66
N LEU A 218 -14.97 7.10 -10.60
CA LEU A 218 -13.61 6.80 -11.03
C LEU A 218 -13.42 7.04 -12.54
N ARG A 219 -14.42 6.64 -13.35
CA ARG A 219 -14.43 6.92 -14.79
C ARG A 219 -14.29 8.41 -15.08
N LYS A 220 -15.02 9.26 -14.36
CA LYS A 220 -15.01 10.71 -14.54
C LYS A 220 -13.74 11.36 -14.01
N ILE A 221 -13.31 10.98 -12.80
CA ILE A 221 -12.12 11.53 -12.13
C ILE A 221 -10.87 11.30 -12.98
N TYR A 222 -10.69 10.08 -13.49
CA TYR A 222 -9.49 9.70 -14.25
C TYR A 222 -9.67 9.72 -15.77
N GLY A 223 -10.87 10.08 -16.26
CA GLY A 223 -11.15 10.16 -17.69
C GLY A 223 -10.96 8.84 -18.45
N LEU A 224 -11.35 7.71 -17.83
CA LEU A 224 -11.08 6.36 -18.34
C LEU A 224 -11.58 6.19 -19.79
N LYS A 225 -10.73 5.60 -20.63
CA LYS A 225 -10.99 5.33 -22.06
C LYS A 225 -11.35 3.88 -22.35
N LEU A 226 -11.07 2.98 -21.41
CA LEU A 226 -11.44 1.58 -21.46
C LEU A 226 -12.60 1.31 -20.48
N PRO A 227 -13.37 0.22 -20.67
CA PRO A 227 -14.41 -0.18 -19.72
C PRO A 227 -13.85 -0.39 -18.31
N ILE A 228 -14.70 -0.18 -17.31
CA ILE A 228 -14.41 -0.63 -15.95
C ILE A 228 -14.64 -2.15 -15.88
N LEU A 229 -13.86 -2.84 -15.04
CA LEU A 229 -13.93 -4.30 -14.91
C LEU A 229 -15.21 -4.77 -14.20
N GLU A 230 -15.67 -4.01 -13.22
CA GLU A 230 -16.93 -4.28 -12.51
C GLU A 230 -17.73 -2.98 -12.38
N SER A 231 -19.00 -3.04 -12.74
CA SER A 231 -19.90 -1.89 -12.82
C SER A 231 -21.09 -2.00 -11.89
N ASP A 232 -21.48 -3.20 -11.47
CA ASP A 232 -22.44 -3.36 -10.39
C ASP A 232 -21.84 -2.81 -9.10
N ARG A 233 -22.59 -1.99 -8.36
CA ARG A 233 -22.05 -1.29 -7.19
C ARG A 233 -21.59 -2.25 -6.11
N ARG A 234 -22.36 -3.30 -5.83
CA ARG A 234 -22.05 -4.23 -4.73
C ARG A 234 -20.81 -5.03 -5.07
N ASP A 235 -20.74 -5.57 -6.29
CA ASP A 235 -19.59 -6.34 -6.75
C ASP A 235 -18.34 -5.47 -6.94
N PHE A 236 -18.51 -4.22 -7.39
CA PHE A 236 -17.42 -3.25 -7.48
C PHE A 236 -16.80 -2.99 -6.11
N LEU A 237 -17.63 -2.67 -5.10
CA LEU A 237 -17.14 -2.38 -3.76
C LEU A 237 -16.51 -3.61 -3.12
N LYS A 238 -17.10 -4.79 -3.30
CA LYS A 238 -16.52 -6.06 -2.85
C LYS A 238 -15.14 -6.27 -3.48
N THR A 239 -15.02 -6.11 -4.79
CA THR A 239 -13.74 -6.27 -5.51
C THR A 239 -12.70 -5.27 -5.02
N TYR A 240 -13.10 -4.00 -4.89
CA TYR A 240 -12.22 -2.92 -4.48
C TYR A 240 -11.63 -3.14 -3.08
N TYR A 241 -12.49 -3.44 -2.09
CA TYR A 241 -12.08 -3.57 -0.68
C TYR A 241 -11.57 -4.96 -0.30
N PHE A 242 -12.17 -6.04 -0.84
CA PHE A 242 -12.01 -7.39 -0.31
C PHE A 242 -11.39 -8.41 -1.28
N GLU A 243 -11.10 -8.02 -2.52
CA GLU A 243 -10.44 -8.93 -3.47
C GLU A 243 -8.99 -8.51 -3.80
N PRO A 244 -8.09 -9.49 -4.04
CA PRO A 244 -6.75 -9.20 -4.51
C PRO A 244 -6.77 -8.71 -5.96
N ALA A 245 -5.75 -7.96 -6.36
CA ALA A 245 -5.62 -7.48 -7.74
C ALA A 245 -4.17 -7.60 -8.21
N LEU A 246 -3.97 -8.05 -9.46
CA LEU A 246 -2.66 -8.16 -10.09
C LEU A 246 -2.50 -7.06 -11.14
N SER A 247 -1.44 -6.26 -11.02
CA SER A 247 -1.18 -5.10 -11.86
C SER A 247 0.22 -5.17 -12.49
N ILE A 248 0.34 -4.56 -13.68
CA ILE A 248 1.62 -4.32 -14.36
C ILE A 248 1.98 -2.86 -14.09
N GLU A 249 3.06 -2.61 -13.37
CA GLU A 249 3.58 -1.26 -13.11
C GLU A 249 4.42 -0.76 -14.30
N GLY A 250 5.12 -1.69 -14.97
CA GLY A 250 5.91 -1.38 -16.15
C GLY A 250 6.30 -2.64 -16.91
N ILE A 251 6.45 -2.53 -18.22
CA ILE A 251 6.94 -3.59 -19.10
C ILE A 251 7.89 -3.00 -20.15
N SER A 252 9.04 -3.62 -20.35
CA SER A 252 10.10 -3.13 -21.25
C SER A 252 10.74 -4.26 -22.03
N THR A 253 10.82 -4.12 -23.35
CA THR A 253 11.52 -5.05 -24.26
C THR A 253 11.70 -4.44 -25.65
N GLY A 254 12.76 -4.81 -26.37
CA GLY A 254 12.96 -4.46 -27.77
C GLY A 254 13.33 -3.01 -28.03
N TYR A 255 12.86 -2.45 -29.14
CA TYR A 255 13.22 -1.11 -29.64
C TYR A 255 12.09 -0.09 -29.42
N GLN A 256 12.39 1.03 -28.74
CA GLN A 256 11.43 2.13 -28.48
C GLN A 256 11.80 3.44 -29.20
N GLY A 257 12.82 3.44 -30.06
CA GLY A 257 13.24 4.61 -30.82
C GLY A 257 12.32 4.91 -32.02
N GLN A 258 12.64 5.98 -32.77
CA GLN A 258 11.91 6.31 -33.99
C GLN A 258 12.12 5.27 -35.10
N GLY A 259 11.12 5.09 -35.97
CA GLY A 259 11.20 4.15 -37.08
C GLY A 259 11.04 2.69 -36.64
N VAL A 260 11.77 1.78 -37.29
CA VAL A 260 11.65 0.33 -37.06
C VAL A 260 13.03 -0.30 -36.81
N LYS A 261 13.04 -1.37 -36.00
CA LYS A 261 14.19 -2.28 -35.84
C LYS A 261 13.67 -3.71 -35.93
N THR A 262 14.04 -4.43 -36.99
CA THR A 262 13.53 -5.78 -37.30
C THR A 262 14.26 -6.85 -36.50
N ILE A 263 13.98 -6.93 -35.20
CA ILE A 263 14.63 -7.83 -34.24
C ILE A 263 13.64 -8.69 -33.45
N LEU A 264 14.12 -9.81 -32.94
CA LEU A 264 13.56 -10.56 -31.81
C LEU A 264 14.36 -10.12 -30.58
N PRO A 265 13.74 -9.42 -29.61
CA PRO A 265 14.45 -8.97 -28.43
C PRO A 265 14.94 -10.16 -27.60
N ALA A 266 16.21 -10.14 -27.23
CA ALA A 266 16.82 -11.16 -26.39
C ALA A 266 16.34 -11.11 -24.93
N GLN A 267 15.93 -9.93 -24.46
CA GLN A 267 15.54 -9.70 -23.08
C GLN A 267 14.19 -8.96 -22.98
N ALA A 268 13.42 -9.30 -21.95
CA ALA A 268 12.19 -8.62 -21.58
C ALA A 268 12.06 -8.57 -20.06
N LYS A 269 11.56 -7.47 -19.52
CA LYS A 269 11.36 -7.26 -18.08
C LYS A 269 10.00 -6.65 -17.80
N ALA A 270 9.42 -7.00 -16.65
CA ALA A 270 8.23 -6.36 -16.12
C ALA A 270 8.36 -6.13 -14.61
N LYS A 271 7.79 -5.02 -14.15
CA LYS A 271 7.54 -4.72 -12.74
C LYS A 271 6.07 -4.99 -12.46
N MET A 272 5.80 -5.84 -11.48
CA MET A 272 4.47 -6.33 -11.17
C MET A 272 4.16 -6.08 -9.68
N GLU A 273 2.89 -5.83 -9.36
CA GLU A 273 2.40 -5.86 -7.99
C GLU A 273 1.16 -6.73 -7.87
N MET A 274 0.97 -7.34 -6.69
CA MET A 274 -0.31 -7.89 -6.28
C MET A 274 -0.77 -7.21 -4.98
N ARG A 275 -1.96 -6.59 -5.03
CA ARG A 275 -2.67 -6.13 -3.83
C ARG A 275 -3.21 -7.34 -3.08
N LEU A 276 -2.96 -7.37 -1.78
CA LEU A 276 -3.30 -8.47 -0.88
C LEU A 276 -4.51 -8.12 -0.02
N VAL A 277 -5.21 -9.16 0.41
CA VAL A 277 -6.37 -9.09 1.31
C VAL A 277 -6.18 -10.12 2.42
N PRO A 278 -6.93 -10.03 3.53
CA PRO A 278 -6.75 -10.93 4.66
C PRO A 278 -6.70 -12.42 4.26
N GLY A 279 -5.71 -13.11 4.83
CA GLY A 279 -5.39 -14.52 4.55
C GLY A 279 -4.27 -14.73 3.51
N LEU A 280 -3.89 -13.69 2.75
CA LEU A 280 -2.72 -13.72 1.86
C LEU A 280 -1.49 -13.11 2.54
N THR A 281 -0.37 -13.83 2.53
CA THR A 281 0.95 -13.27 2.89
C THR A 281 1.82 -13.10 1.65
N PRO A 282 2.77 -12.14 1.63
CA PRO A 282 3.69 -11.97 0.51
C PRO A 282 4.43 -13.26 0.13
N GLU A 283 4.91 -14.01 1.12
CA GLU A 283 5.68 -15.25 0.90
C GLU A 283 4.84 -16.30 0.20
N TYR A 284 3.61 -16.54 0.69
CA TYR A 284 2.70 -17.49 0.08
C TYR A 284 2.37 -17.11 -1.36
N VAL A 285 2.03 -15.84 -1.61
CA VAL A 285 1.69 -15.35 -2.95
C VAL A 285 2.87 -15.51 -3.91
N LEU A 286 4.09 -15.17 -3.48
CA LEU A 286 5.30 -15.34 -4.29
C LEU A 286 5.55 -16.82 -4.64
N GLU A 287 5.35 -17.73 -3.68
CA GLU A 287 5.44 -19.17 -3.94
C GLU A 287 4.41 -19.64 -4.96
N ARG A 288 3.16 -19.16 -4.87
CA ARG A 288 2.10 -19.50 -5.83
C ARG A 288 2.40 -18.96 -7.22
N ILE A 289 2.91 -17.74 -7.34
CA ILE A 289 3.36 -17.15 -8.61
C ILE A 289 4.47 -18.03 -9.22
N LYS A 290 5.50 -18.37 -8.44
CA LYS A 290 6.60 -19.23 -8.90
C LYS A 290 6.09 -20.60 -9.38
N ALA A 291 5.18 -21.22 -8.63
CA ALA A 291 4.59 -22.49 -8.99
C ALA A 291 3.76 -22.42 -10.29
N HIS A 292 2.95 -21.37 -10.45
CA HIS A 292 2.15 -21.12 -11.66
C HIS A 292 3.04 -20.97 -12.89
N LEU A 293 4.06 -20.13 -12.80
CA LEU A 293 5.00 -19.89 -13.90
C LEU A 293 5.79 -21.16 -14.24
N LYS A 294 6.27 -21.92 -13.25
CA LYS A 294 6.98 -23.19 -13.48
C LYS A 294 6.11 -24.26 -14.15
N LYS A 295 4.81 -24.31 -13.83
CA LYS A 295 3.84 -25.20 -14.48
C LYS A 295 3.64 -24.84 -15.96
N LYS A 296 3.79 -23.55 -16.29
CA LYS A 296 3.67 -23.05 -17.66
C LYS A 296 4.96 -23.23 -18.45
N ASP A 297 6.13 -23.00 -17.85
CA ASP A 297 7.45 -23.39 -18.36
C ASP A 297 8.59 -23.02 -17.36
N SER A 298 9.69 -23.77 -17.35
CA SER A 298 10.77 -23.68 -16.35
C SER A 298 11.72 -22.48 -16.46
N THR A 299 11.58 -21.65 -17.49
CA THR A 299 12.59 -20.64 -17.90
C THR A 299 12.29 -19.22 -17.42
N VAL A 300 11.13 -18.97 -16.78
CA VAL A 300 10.63 -17.60 -16.46
C VAL A 300 11.17 -17.02 -15.14
N LEU A 301 11.90 -17.80 -14.32
CA LEU A 301 12.24 -17.38 -12.95
C LEU A 301 13.74 -17.08 -12.79
N ARG A 302 14.10 -15.80 -12.90
CA ARG A 302 15.23 -15.17 -12.21
C ARG A 302 14.81 -13.84 -11.62
#